data_AF-A0A931TQI6-F1
#
_entry.id   AF-A0A931TQI6-F1
#
_cell.length_a   1.000
_cell.length_b   1.000
_cell.length_c   1.000
_cell.angle_alpha   90.00
_cell.angle_beta   90.00
_cell.angle_gamma   90.00
#
_symmetry.space_group_name_H-M   'P 1'
#
loop_
_entity.id
_entity.type
_entity.pdbx_description
1 polymer ?
#
loop_
_entity_poly.entity_id
_entity_poly.type
_entity_poly.pdbx_seq_one_letter_code
_entity_poly.pdbx_strand_id
1 'polypeptide(L)' 'MKILGKKLVVFALHQKKLIYLDFVDSKKEADTVLGLVRSTNNVDAYGFFAMNELNEFFNEVMENSPF' A
#
# COMPACT_ATOMS: atom_id res chain seq x y z
N MET A 1 22.52 16.95 8.28
CA MET A 1 21.10 17.02 7.88
C MET A 1 20.57 15.60 7.83
N LYS A 2 19.55 15.24 8.62
CA LYS A 2 18.89 13.92 8.52
C LYS A 2 18.10 13.92 7.22
N ILE A 3 18.42 13.01 6.31
CA ILE A 3 17.58 12.73 5.14
C ILE A 3 16.24 12.26 5.69
N LEU A 4 15.19 13.04 5.41
CA LEU A 4 13.80 12.72 5.73
C LEU A 4 13.47 11.41 5.00
N GLY A 5 13.28 10.31 5.74
CA GLY A 5 13.14 8.97 5.18
C GLY A 5 11.98 8.88 4.19
N LYS A 6 12.19 8.17 3.07
CA LYS A 6 11.14 7.89 2.09
C LYS A 6 10.02 7.08 2.78
N LYS A 7 8.91 7.74 3.12
CA LYS A 7 7.73 7.06 3.66
C LYS A 7 7.03 6.27 2.56
N LEU A 8 6.78 4.99 2.83
CA LEU A 8 5.97 4.11 1.99
C LEU A 8 4.54 4.08 2.54
N VAL A 9 3.56 3.93 1.65
CA VAL A 9 2.16 3.67 2.02
C VAL A 9 1.88 2.20 1.75
N VAL A 10 1.40 1.48 2.75
CA VAL A 10 0.96 0.09 2.67
C VAL A 10 -0.56 0.07 2.60
N PHE A 11 -1.14 -0.74 1.71
CA PHE A 11 -2.58 -0.88 1.58
C PHE A 11 -3.01 -2.35 1.41
N ALA A 12 -4.23 -2.66 1.81
CA ALA A 12 -4.88 -3.93 1.51
C ALA A 12 -6.37 -3.74 1.19
N LEU A 13 -6.87 -4.53 0.23
CA LEU A 13 -8.22 -4.51 -0.29
C LEU A 13 -8.90 -5.86 -0.07
N HIS A 14 -10.19 -5.82 0.27
CA HIS A 14 -11.09 -6.97 0.25
C HIS A 14 -12.43 -6.57 -0.36
N GLN A 15 -12.95 -7.35 -1.31
CA GLN A 15 -14.20 -7.09 -2.03
C GLN A 15 -14.28 -5.67 -2.59
N LYS A 16 -13.18 -5.20 -3.21
CA LYS A 16 -13.04 -3.84 -3.76
C LYS A 16 -13.14 -2.72 -2.71
N LYS A 17 -13.00 -3.02 -1.42
CA LYS A 17 -12.96 -2.04 -0.32
C LYS A 17 -11.58 -2.00 0.32
N LEU A 18 -11.11 -0.80 0.65
CA LEU A 18 -9.89 -0.60 1.44
C LEU A 18 -10.15 -1.05 2.88
N ILE A 19 -9.40 -2.06 3.32
CA ILE A 19 -9.51 -2.63 4.68
C ILE A 19 -8.30 -2.31 5.55
N TYR A 20 -7.19 -1.89 4.94
CA TYR A 20 -5.97 -1.51 5.65
C TYR A 20 -5.25 -0.40 4.89
N LEU A 21 -4.78 0.61 5.61
CA LEU A 21 -3.91 1.67 5.10
C LEU A 21 -2.98 2.13 6.23
N ASP A 22 -1.68 2.10 5.99
CA ASP A 22 -0.69 2.54 6.97
C ASP A 22 0.57 3.10 6.31
N PHE A 23 1.36 3.87 7.04
CA PHE A 23 2.61 4.46 6.58
C PHE A 23 3.80 3.82 7.29
N VAL A 24 4.79 3.38 6.53
CA VAL A 24 5.99 2.71 7.06
C VAL A 24 7.26 3.38 6.54
N ASP A 25 8.34 3.25 7.29
CA ASP A 25 9.60 3.94 6.99
C ASP A 25 10.55 3.08 6.13
N SER A 26 10.22 1.79 5.93
CA SER A 26 11.05 0.89 5.13
C SER A 26 10.26 -0.21 4.43
N LYS A 27 10.84 -0.76 3.36
CA LYS A 27 10.31 -1.94 2.67
C LYS A 27 10.20 -3.16 3.60
N LYS A 28 11.17 -3.33 4.52
CA LYS A 28 11.15 -4.46 5.47
C LYS A 28 9.94 -4.38 6.41
N GLU A 29 9.60 -3.20 6.88
CA GLU A 29 8.38 -2.97 7.65
C GLU A 29 7.13 -3.20 6.78
N ALA A 30 7.12 -2.71 5.54
CA ALA A 30 6.02 -2.96 4.60
C ALA A 30 5.75 -4.45 4.41
N ASP A 31 6.79 -5.25 4.14
CA ASP A 31 6.69 -6.70 3.96
C ASP A 31 6.17 -7.40 5.23
N THR A 32 6.61 -6.94 6.40
CA THR A 32 6.16 -7.47 7.69
C THR A 32 4.67 -7.18 7.92
N VAL A 33 4.25 -5.94 7.71
CA VAL A 33 2.85 -5.50 7.84
C VAL A 33 1.97 -6.24 6.86
N LEU A 34 2.38 -6.37 5.59
CA LEU A 34 1.64 -7.13 4.58
C LEU A 34 1.49 -8.60 4.96
N GLY A 35 2.54 -9.23 5.50
CA GLY A 35 2.46 -10.60 6.00
C GLY A 35 1.40 -10.76 7.12
N LEU A 36 1.34 -9.81 8.05
CA LEU A 36 0.36 -9.80 9.14
C LEU A 36 -1.06 -9.57 8.63
N VAL A 37 -1.27 -8.56 7.77
CA VAL A 37 -2.60 -8.23 7.24
C VAL A 37 -3.17 -9.39 6.42
N ARG A 38 -2.33 -10.09 5.64
CA ARG A 38 -2.74 -11.28 4.86
C ARG A 38 -3.07 -12.50 5.70
N SER A 39 -2.44 -12.68 6.85
CA SER A 39 -2.69 -13.82 7.74
C SER A 39 -3.91 -13.63 8.63
N THR A 40 -4.33 -12.37 8.84
CA THR A 40 -5.45 -12.00 9.72
C THR A 40 -6.75 -11.70 8.98
N ASN A 41 -6.68 -11.33 7.70
CA ASN A 41 -7.84 -10.96 6.91
C ASN A 41 -7.92 -11.81 5.63
N ASN A 42 -9.14 -11.99 5.10
CA ASN A 42 -9.31 -12.48 3.74
C ASN A 42 -9.03 -11.32 2.78
N VAL A 43 -7.81 -11.24 2.24
CA VAL A 43 -7.34 -10.11 1.42
C VAL A 43 -7.30 -10.54 -0.05
N ASP A 44 -7.93 -9.77 -0.93
CA ASP A 44 -7.95 -10.06 -2.37
C ASP A 44 -6.77 -9.39 -3.10
N ALA A 45 -6.35 -8.21 -2.65
CA ALA A 45 -5.21 -7.47 -3.20
C ALA A 45 -4.52 -6.65 -2.12
N TYR A 46 -3.20 -6.49 -2.21
CA TYR A 46 -2.41 -5.71 -1.27
C TYR A 46 -1.12 -5.22 -1.93
N GLY A 47 -0.51 -4.18 -1.36
CA GLY A 47 0.75 -3.66 -1.87
C GLY A 47 1.29 -2.49 -1.06
N PHE A 48 2.38 -1.93 -1.54
CA PHE A 48 2.90 -0.65 -1.06
C PHE A 48 3.52 0.13 -2.23
N PHE A 49 3.53 1.45 -2.12
CA PHE A 49 4.23 2.34 -3.04
C PHE A 49 4.84 3.50 -2.26
N ALA A 50 5.82 4.20 -2.85
CA ALA A 50 6.36 5.39 -2.21
C ALA A 50 5.33 6.53 -2.23
N MET A 51 5.28 7.35 -1.17
CA MET A 51 4.32 8.46 -1.07
C MET A 51 4.28 9.37 -2.31
N ASN A 52 5.42 9.56 -2.97
CA ASN A 52 5.56 10.35 -4.20
C ASN A 52 5.05 9.64 -5.47
N GLU A 53 4.88 8.32 -5.43
CA GLU A 53 4.38 7.47 -6.53
C GLU A 53 2.86 7.23 -6.40
N LEU A 54 2.24 7.64 -5.29
CA LEU A 54 0.80 7.55 -5.02
C LEU A 54 -0.05 8.17 -6.15
N ASN A 55 0.39 9.30 -6.70
CA ASN A 55 -0.34 9.98 -7.78
C ASN A 55 -0.27 9.21 -9.11
N GLU A 56 0.88 8.64 -9.46
CA GLU A 56 1.00 7.80 -10.67
C GLU A 56 0.19 6.53 -10.50
N PHE A 57 0.23 5.90 -9.33
CA PHE A 57 -0.58 4.72 -9.01
C PHE A 57 -2.08 4.99 -9.12
N PHE A 58 -2.58 6.09 -8.53
CA PHE A 58 -4.00 6.42 -8.67
C PHE A 58 -4.38 6.75 -10.11
N ASN A 59 -3.53 7.43 -10.87
CA ASN A 59 -3.79 7.72 -12.27
C ASN A 59 -3.85 6.44 -13.11
N GLU A 60 -2.90 5.50 -12.94
CA GLU A 60 -2.93 4.21 -13.64
C GLU A 60 -4.17 3.39 -13.27
N VAL A 61 -4.54 3.35 -11.99
CA VAL A 61 -5.75 2.64 -11.53
C VAL A 61 -7.01 3.29 -12.10
N MET A 62 -7.08 4.62 -12.15
CA MET A 62 -8.23 5.34 -12.72
C MET A 62 -8.31 5.18 -14.26
N GLU A 63 -7.18 5.12 -14.96
CA GLU A 63 -7.15 4.96 -16.42
C GLU A 63 -7.40 3.52 -16.88
N ASN A 64 -7.03 2.51 -16.07
CA ASN A 64 -7.05 1.11 -16.49
C ASN A 64 -8.07 0.24 -15.75
N SER A 65 -8.81 0.80 -14.79
CA SER A 65 -9.79 0.02 -14.04
C SER A 65 -11.15 -0.02 -14.75
N PRO A 66 -11.80 -1.20 -14.86
CA PRO A 66 -13.18 -1.33 -15.31
C PRO A 66 -14.20 -0.98 -14.21
N PHE A 67 -13.84 -0.08 -13.27
CA PHE A 67 -14.77 0.40 -12.24
C PHE A 67 -15.61 1.56 -12.78
#